data_AF-A0A0F0CDY0-F1
#
_entry.id   AF-A0A0F0CDY0-F1
#
_cell.length_a   1.000
_cell.length_b   1.000
_cell.length_c   1.000
_cell.angle_alpha   90.00
_cell.angle_beta   90.00
_cell.angle_gamma   90.00
#
_symmetry.space_group_name_H-M   'P 1'
#
loop_
_entity.id
_entity.type
_entity.pdbx_description
1 polymer ?
#
loop_
_entity_poly.entity_id
_entity_poly.type
_entity_poly.pdbx_seq_one_letter_code
_entity_poly.pdbx_strand_id
1 'polypeptide(L)' 'MTTKEITFNTIEDVKQFVNRVEQYPQDVDVCCGSCMVDGKSILGILSLGIRKKLNVVIHD' A
#
# COMPACT_ATOMS: atom_id res chain seq x y z
N MET A 1 -1.57 14.52 -5.90
CA MET A 1 -1.05 13.67 -4.81
C MET A 1 -2.06 13.61 -3.68
N THR A 2 -2.65 12.43 -3.45
CA THR A 2 -3.64 12.19 -2.40
C THR A 2 -3.10 11.16 -1.42
N THR A 3 -3.12 11.46 -0.12
CA THR A 3 -2.67 10.51 0.92
C THR A 3 -3.82 10.00 1.76
N LYS A 4 -3.85 8.70 2.03
CA LYS A 4 -4.86 8.02 2.87
C LYS A 4 -4.20 7.06 3.86
N GLU A 5 -4.70 7.02 5.09
CA GLU A 5 -4.26 6.02 6.07
C GLU A 5 -5.03 4.71 5.86
N ILE A 6 -4.32 3.58 5.88
CA ILE A 6 -4.88 2.23 5.80
C ILE A 6 -4.25 1.32 6.86
N THR A 7 -4.96 0.25 7.21
CA THR A 7 -4.41 -0.83 8.03
C THR A 7 -4.83 -2.16 7.43
N PHE A 8 -3.86 -3.00 7.06
CA PHE A 8 -4.11 -4.36 6.59
C PHE A 8 -4.17 -5.31 7.79
N ASN A 9 -5.26 -6.03 8.00
CA ASN A 9 -5.40 -6.94 9.14
C ASN A 9 -4.96 -8.37 8.80
N THR A 10 -5.09 -8.73 7.52
CA THR A 10 -4.76 -10.04 6.98
C THR A 10 -3.89 -9.91 5.72
N ILE A 11 -3.27 -11.02 5.32
CA ILE A 11 -2.53 -11.09 4.04
C ILE A 11 -3.50 -10.97 2.85
N GLU A 12 -4.74 -11.43 3.00
CA GLU A 12 -5.79 -11.29 1.97
C GLU A 12 -6.11 -9.81 1.70
N ASP A 13 -6.15 -8.98 2.75
CA ASP A 13 -6.37 -7.53 2.58
C ASP A 13 -5.29 -6.89 1.69
N VAL A 14 -4.04 -7.32 1.86
CA VAL A 14 -2.90 -6.85 1.05
C VAL A 14 -3.05 -7.33 -0.39
N LYS A 15 -3.40 -8.60 -0.62
CA LYS A 15 -3.64 -9.14 -1.96
C LYS A 15 -4.74 -8.38 -2.69
N GLN A 16 -5.88 -8.16 -2.03
CA GLN A 16 -6.98 -7.40 -2.62
C GLN A 16 -6.60 -5.95 -2.91
N PHE A 17 -5.81 -5.32 -2.05
CA PHE A 17 -5.30 -3.98 -2.28
C PHE A 17 -4.41 -3.92 -3.51
N VAL A 18 -3.40 -4.79 -3.61
CA VAL A 18 -2.48 -4.84 -4.75
C VAL A 18 -3.25 -5.08 -6.05
N ASN A 19 -4.16 -6.06 -6.08
CA ASN A 19 -4.99 -6.35 -7.26
C ASN A 19 -5.83 -5.14 -7.69
N ARG A 20 -6.31 -4.31 -6.75
CA ARG A 20 -7.03 -3.08 -7.09
C ARG A 20 -6.08 -2.03 -7.64
N VAL A 21 -4.95 -1.80 -6.97
CA VAL A 21 -3.95 -0.80 -7.35
C VAL A 21 -3.34 -1.08 -8.73
N GLU A 22 -3.15 -2.35 -9.10
CA GLU A 22 -2.67 -2.73 -10.45
C GLU A 22 -3.61 -2.27 -11.58
N GLN A 23 -4.89 -2.04 -11.30
CA GLN A 23 -5.86 -1.53 -12.29
C GLN A 23 -5.87 0.00 -12.38
N TYR A 24 -5.21 0.70 -11.46
CA TYR A 24 -5.11 2.16 -11.51
C TYR A 24 -3.98 2.58 -12.45
N PRO A 25 -4.22 3.55 -13.36
CA PRO A 25 -3.18 4.08 -14.24
C PRO A 25 -2.13 4.92 -13.49
N GLN A 26 -2.49 5.37 -12.29
CA GLN A 26 -1.68 6.21 -11.42
C GLN A 26 -0.68 5.38 -10.62
N ASP A 27 0.45 5.99 -10.26
CA ASP A 27 1.40 5.39 -9.33
C ASP A 27 0.90 5.53 -7.90
N VAL A 28 1.04 4.45 -7.16
CA VAL A 28 0.59 4.34 -5.78
C VAL A 28 1.72 3.82 -4.94
N ASP A 29 2.11 4.58 -3.94
CA ASP A 29 3.12 4.21 -2.95
C ASP A 29 2.48 3.87 -1.61
N VAL A 30 3.11 2.99 -0.85
CA VAL A 30 2.73 2.64 0.53
C VAL A 30 3.89 2.95 1.46
N CYS A 31 3.63 3.73 2.49
CA CYS A 31 4.64 4.24 3.41
C CYS A 31 4.35 3.85 4.86
N CYS A 32 5.40 3.55 5.62
CA CYS A 32 5.36 3.38 7.08
C CYS A 32 6.52 4.15 7.71
N GLY A 33 6.25 5.32 8.31
CA GLY A 33 7.32 6.19 8.79
C GLY A 33 8.22 6.66 7.66
N SER A 34 9.51 6.32 7.72
CA SER A 34 10.52 6.65 6.70
C SER A 34 10.64 5.60 5.57
N CYS A 35 9.96 4.46 5.68
CA CYS A 35 10.00 3.42 4.65
C CYS A 35 8.88 3.65 3.62
N MET A 36 9.22 3.54 2.34
CA MET A 36 8.30 3.66 1.21
C MET A 36 8.50 2.48 0.27
N VAL A 37 7.41 1.89 -0.20
CA VAL A 37 7.42 0.78 -1.16
C VAL A 37 6.36 1.00 -2.23
N ASP A 38 6.59 0.42 -3.40
CA ASP A 38 5.61 0.41 -4.48
C ASP A 38 4.33 -0.34 -4.04
N GLY A 39 3.17 0.29 -4.25
CA GLY A 39 1.86 -0.21 -3.85
C GLY A 39 1.34 -1.38 -4.69
N LYS A 40 2.02 -1.73 -5.79
CA LYS A 40 1.80 -2.92 -6.61
C LYS A 40 2.68 -4.09 -6.12
N SER A 41 3.63 -3.84 -5.22
CA SER A 41 4.50 -4.87 -4.64
C SER A 41 3.92 -5.47 -3.36
N ILE A 42 3.25 -6.61 -3.49
CA ILE A 42 2.75 -7.38 -2.33
C ILE A 42 3.86 -7.69 -1.32
N LEU A 43 5.05 -8.05 -1.78
CA LEU A 43 6.19 -8.36 -0.90
C LEU A 43 6.68 -7.10 -0.17
N GLY A 44 6.70 -5.96 -0.85
CA GLY A 44 7.06 -4.68 -0.24
C GLY A 44 6.10 -4.30 0.89
N ILE A 45 4.78 -4.38 0.64
CA ILE A 45 3.76 -4.06 1.65
C ILE A 45 3.83 -5.03 2.84
N LEU A 46 4.03 -6.33 2.58
CA LEU A 46 4.19 -7.31 3.66
C LEU A 46 5.46 -7.06 4.49
N SER A 47 6.53 -6.53 3.90
CA SER A 47 7.75 -6.14 4.60
C SER A 47 7.54 -4.97 5.57
N LEU A 48 6.63 -4.03 5.25
CA LEU A 48 6.22 -2.96 6.17
C LEU A 48 5.45 -3.52 7.38
N GLY A 49 4.72 -4.61 7.14
CA GLY A 49 4.00 -5.38 8.14
C GLY A 49 2.50 -5.11 8.15
N ILE A 50 1.74 -6.12 8.56
CA ILE A 50 0.28 -6.03 8.78
C ILE A 50 -0.02 -5.51 10.21
N ARG A 51 -1.26 -5.09 10.42
CA ARG A 51 -1.81 -4.55 11.68
C ARG A 51 -1.10 -3.28 12.15
N LYS A 52 -0.53 -2.54 11.21
CA LYS A 52 0.07 -1.22 11.40
C LYS A 52 -0.66 -0.20 10.55
N LYS A 53 -0.63 1.05 11.02
CA LYS A 53 -1.07 2.20 10.23
C LYS A 53 -0.04 2.49 9.15
N LEU A 54 -0.48 2.42 7.90
CA LEU A 54 0.31 2.72 6.72
C LEU A 54 -0.32 3.90 5.98
N ASN A 55 0.48 4.66 5.27
CA ASN A 55 0.03 5.76 4.43
C ASN A 55 0.11 5.32 2.97
N VAL A 56 -1.01 5.36 2.26
CA VAL A 56 -1.07 5.17 0.81
C VAL A 56 -1.01 6.54 0.16
N VAL A 57 -0.08 6.73 -0.76
CA VAL A 57 0.09 7.96 -1.54
C VAL A 57 -0.25 7.66 -2.99
N ILE A 58 -1.28 8.33 -3.52
CA ILE A 58 -1.70 8.22 -4.91
C ILE A 58 -1.16 9.45 -5.65
N HIS A 59 -0.32 9.21 -6.65
CA HIS A 59 0.24 10.23 -7.52
C HIS A 59 -0.75 10.52 -8.64
N ASP A 60 -0.99 11.80 -8.95
CA ASP A 60 -1.96 12.17 -10.00
C ASP A 60 -1.30 12.19 -11.37
#